data_AF-A0A7X6Y0V9-F1
#
_entry.id   AF-A0A7X6Y0V9-F1
#
_cell.length_a   1.000
_cell.length_b   1.000
_cell.length_c   1.000
_cell.angle_alpha   90.00
_cell.angle_beta   90.00
_cell.angle_gamma   90.00
#
_symmetry.space_group_name_H-M   'P 1'
#
loop_
_entity.id
_entity.type
_entity.pdbx_description
1 polymer ?
#
loop_
_entity_poly.entity_id
_entity_poly.type
_entity_poly.pdbx_seq_one_letter_code
_entity_poly.pdbx_strand_id
1 'polypeptide(L)'
;MENNIFNMKNNTKNNMKNNMKNNMESSMKKYISLLKYEAKTIVRDPINIYMCLFPIIMLLLASFVFPMIFESIDPMQGTILKATVLLLLVVILAFGSFFLAAMAAFLLLEHKDEHTLHTIAVTPTGISGYLKFKMAYIYLMSVAGNIAVLLGTKLIAGDKYTVLGMSLFDNISILDIITFAIVNEIFAPTLGLLQAAYAKNKVEGFAFIKGTGILALVPALMILETFQGGLQYVLGVSPNFWAIRGMLLKFVPIENTADLSYSMYLLIGGVYNMILLAAAYRLFLKKAQY
;
A
#
# COMPACT_ATOMS: atom_id res chain seq x y z
N MET A 1 30.77 -18.01 56.74
CA MET A 1 31.25 -17.13 55.65
C MET A 1 30.50 -17.33 54.33
N GLU A 2 29.96 -18.52 54.01
CA GLU A 2 29.26 -18.78 52.74
C GLU A 2 27.96 -17.97 52.53
N ASN A 3 27.17 -17.72 53.58
CA ASN A 3 25.92 -16.94 53.46
C ASN A 3 26.12 -15.48 53.02
N ASN A 4 27.25 -14.85 53.39
CA ASN A 4 27.55 -13.48 52.97
C ASN A 4 27.97 -13.40 51.49
N ILE A 5 28.67 -14.41 50.99
CA ILE A 5 29.10 -14.48 49.58
C ILE A 5 27.89 -14.73 48.67
N PHE A 6 26.95 -15.59 49.10
CA PHE A 6 25.72 -15.86 48.35
C PHE A 6 24.81 -14.61 48.25
N ASN A 7 24.66 -13.87 49.36
CA ASN A 7 23.89 -12.62 49.37
C ASN A 7 24.52 -11.51 48.52
N MET A 8 25.85 -11.38 48.54
CA MET A 8 26.57 -10.43 47.67
C MET A 8 26.37 -10.75 46.19
N LYS A 9 26.39 -12.03 45.81
CA LYS A 9 26.25 -12.48 44.42
C LYS A 9 24.83 -12.26 43.88
N ASN A 10 23.81 -12.41 44.72
CA ASN A 10 22.42 -12.13 44.35
C ASN A 10 22.14 -10.61 44.22
N ASN A 11 22.70 -9.79 45.11
CA ASN A 11 22.57 -8.32 45.01
C ASN A 11 23.28 -7.75 43.77
N THR A 12 24.45 -8.27 43.40
CA THR A 12 25.14 -7.88 42.16
C THR A 12 24.36 -8.29 40.91
N LYS A 13 23.76 -9.49 40.91
CA LYS A 13 22.95 -9.97 39.78
C LYS A 13 21.65 -9.17 39.60
N ASN A 14 20.98 -8.82 40.70
CA ASN A 14 19.79 -7.96 40.67
C ASN A 14 20.11 -6.52 40.24
N ASN A 15 21.23 -5.96 40.70
CA ASN A 15 21.69 -4.64 40.27
C ASN A 15 22.07 -4.61 38.77
N MET A 16 22.72 -5.66 38.24
CA MET A 16 22.98 -5.78 36.80
C MET A 16 21.68 -5.86 35.98
N LYS A 17 20.69 -6.64 36.45
CA LYS A 17 19.41 -6.80 35.75
C LYS A 17 18.59 -5.50 35.73
N ASN A 18 18.59 -4.76 36.84
CA ASN A 18 17.94 -3.45 36.93
C ASN A 18 18.65 -2.39 36.08
N ASN A 19 19.99 -2.38 36.05
CA ASN A 19 20.74 -1.47 35.17
C ASN A 19 20.54 -1.80 33.68
N MET A 20 20.48 -3.07 33.30
CA MET A 20 20.13 -3.47 31.93
C MET A 20 18.72 -3.01 31.56
N LYS A 21 17.73 -3.23 32.44
CA LYS A 21 16.34 -2.81 32.19
C LYS A 21 16.22 -1.28 32.06
N ASN A 22 16.87 -0.52 32.95
CA ASN A 22 16.85 0.94 32.91
C ASN A 22 17.57 1.50 31.67
N ASN A 23 18.68 0.89 31.25
CA ASN A 23 19.37 1.26 30.00
C ASN A 23 18.53 0.92 28.77
N MET A 24 17.84 -0.22 28.77
CA MET A 24 16.95 -0.62 27.68
C MET A 24 15.74 0.32 27.58
N GLU A 25 15.14 0.71 28.71
CA GLU A 25 14.02 1.63 28.78
C GLU A 25 14.42 3.07 28.39
N SER A 26 15.61 3.52 28.81
CA SER A 26 16.22 4.80 28.39
C SER A 26 16.51 4.84 26.90
N SER A 27 17.08 3.75 26.35
CA SER A 27 17.34 3.61 24.92
C SER A 27 16.03 3.64 24.14
N MET A 28 15.03 2.88 24.59
CA MET A 28 13.70 2.81 23.97
C MET A 28 12.98 4.17 23.99
N LYS A 29 13.08 4.93 25.08
CA LYS A 29 12.58 6.32 25.16
C LYS A 29 13.29 7.25 24.17
N LYS A 30 14.61 7.11 23.98
CA LYS A 30 15.38 7.87 22.96
C LYS A 30 14.95 7.52 21.53
N TYR A 31 14.73 6.24 21.23
CA TYR A 31 14.19 5.80 19.94
C TYR A 31 12.80 6.39 19.69
N ILE A 32 11.92 6.36 20.69
CA ILE A 32 10.56 6.92 20.59
C ILE A 32 10.62 8.45 20.40
N SER A 33 11.51 9.17 21.08
CA SER A 33 11.65 10.61 20.88
C SER A 33 12.18 10.99 19.49
N LEU A 34 13.12 10.20 18.95
CA LEU A 34 13.61 10.37 17.58
C LEU A 34 12.51 10.09 16.56
N LEU A 35 11.77 8.99 16.73
CA LEU A 35 10.61 8.67 15.88
C LEU A 35 9.52 9.75 15.95
N LYS A 36 9.29 10.34 17.12
CA LYS A 36 8.34 11.46 17.29
C LYS A 36 8.81 12.73 16.60
N TYR A 37 10.11 12.99 16.58
CA TYR A 37 10.69 14.12 15.85
C TYR A 37 10.55 13.92 14.34
N GLU A 38 10.92 12.74 13.83
CA GLU A 38 10.72 12.36 12.43
C GLU A 38 9.23 12.44 12.01
N ALA A 39 8.31 11.96 12.84
CA ALA A 39 6.87 12.08 12.61
C ALA A 39 6.40 13.54 12.46
N LYS A 40 7.00 14.48 13.21
CA LYS A 40 6.66 15.90 13.12
C LYS A 40 7.24 16.56 11.87
N THR A 41 8.41 16.10 11.42
CA THR A 41 9.04 16.53 10.17
C THR A 41 8.23 16.05 8.96
N ILE A 42 7.68 14.82 9.02
CA ILE A 42 6.81 14.24 7.98
C ILE A 42 5.61 15.14 7.69
N VAL A 43 4.91 15.67 8.71
CA VAL A 43 3.74 16.55 8.50
C VAL A 43 4.10 17.86 7.77
N ARG A 44 5.37 18.26 7.82
CA ARG A 44 5.87 19.50 7.20
C ARG A 44 6.50 19.29 5.83
N ASP A 45 6.69 18.03 5.42
CA ASP A 45 7.32 17.68 4.16
C ASP A 45 6.29 17.79 3.01
N PRO A 46 6.55 18.58 1.96
CA PRO A 46 5.64 18.75 0.84
C PRO A 46 5.23 17.41 0.20
N ILE A 47 6.08 16.39 0.20
CA ILE A 47 5.74 15.08 -0.40
C ILE A 47 4.58 14.39 0.33
N ASN A 48 4.48 14.55 1.65
CA ASN A 48 3.42 13.94 2.45
C ASN A 48 2.09 14.70 2.28
N ILE A 49 2.15 16.01 2.00
CA ILE A 49 0.96 16.78 1.61
C ILE A 49 0.41 16.25 0.27
N TYR A 50 1.29 15.99 -0.71
CA TYR A 50 0.88 15.39 -1.98
C TYR A 50 0.30 13.98 -1.80
N MET A 51 0.86 13.17 -0.88
CA MET A 51 0.30 11.85 -0.54
C MET A 51 -1.14 11.95 0.00
N CYS A 52 -1.45 12.96 0.83
CA CYS A 52 -2.80 13.18 1.33
C CYS A 52 -3.75 13.76 0.27
N LEU A 53 -3.23 14.55 -0.67
CA LEU A 53 -4.02 15.18 -1.73
C LEU A 53 -4.52 14.16 -2.75
N PHE A 54 -3.71 13.14 -3.07
CA PHE A 54 -4.03 12.18 -4.12
C PHE A 54 -5.33 11.38 -3.88
N PRO A 55 -5.57 10.78 -2.68
CA PRO A 55 -6.85 10.17 -2.36
C PRO A 55 -8.04 11.11 -2.49
N ILE A 56 -7.87 12.40 -2.17
CA ILE A 56 -8.94 13.41 -2.32
C ILE A 56 -9.24 13.62 -3.81
N ILE A 57 -8.22 13.75 -4.65
CA ILE A 57 -8.38 13.87 -6.10
C ILE A 57 -9.09 12.63 -6.65
N MET A 58 -8.65 11.42 -6.27
CA MET A 58 -9.28 10.18 -6.71
C MET A 58 -10.73 10.07 -6.25
N LEU A 59 -11.05 10.48 -5.02
CA LEU A 59 -12.42 10.51 -4.52
C LEU A 59 -13.29 11.48 -5.33
N LEU A 60 -12.78 12.67 -5.67
CA LEU A 60 -13.50 13.63 -6.52
C LEU A 60 -13.75 13.07 -7.93
N LEU A 61 -12.74 12.43 -8.53
CA LEU A 61 -12.88 11.78 -9.83
C LEU A 61 -13.95 10.67 -9.75
N ALA A 62 -13.84 9.78 -8.76
CA ALA A 62 -14.78 8.68 -8.57
C ALA A 62 -16.20 9.14 -8.26
N SER A 63 -16.37 10.27 -7.55
CA SER A 63 -17.68 10.74 -7.12
C SER A 63 -18.39 11.64 -8.14
N PHE A 64 -17.65 12.36 -8.97
CA PHE A 64 -18.23 13.37 -9.87
C PHE A 64 -17.89 13.12 -11.35
N VAL A 65 -16.62 12.87 -11.66
CA VAL A 65 -16.17 12.74 -13.06
C VAL A 65 -16.62 11.42 -13.67
N PHE A 66 -16.46 10.31 -12.94
CA PHE A 66 -16.80 8.98 -13.46
C PHE A 66 -18.31 8.80 -13.67
N PRO A 67 -19.19 9.21 -12.73
CA PRO A 67 -20.63 9.22 -12.97
C PRO A 67 -21.06 10.02 -14.20
N MET A 68 -20.42 11.15 -14.49
CA MET A 68 -20.71 11.95 -15.68
C MET A 68 -20.43 11.18 -16.98
N ILE A 69 -19.40 10.31 -16.97
CA ILE A 69 -19.11 9.43 -18.12
C ILE A 69 -20.23 8.39 -18.28
N PHE A 70 -20.70 7.79 -17.18
CA PHE A 70 -21.75 6.77 -17.24
C PHE A 70 -23.08 7.32 -17.77
N GLU A 71 -23.47 8.51 -17.30
CA GLU A 71 -24.70 9.19 -17.72
C GLU A 71 -24.67 9.65 -19.19
N SER A 72 -23.48 9.80 -19.78
CA SER A 72 -23.32 10.14 -21.20
C SER A 72 -23.49 8.96 -22.16
N ILE A 73 -23.47 7.72 -21.64
CA ILE A 73 -23.61 6.50 -22.44
C ILE A 73 -25.10 6.14 -22.54
N ASP A 74 -25.58 5.92 -23.76
CA ASP A 74 -26.94 5.48 -24.00
C ASP A 74 -27.23 4.16 -23.24
N PRO A 75 -28.29 4.10 -22.41
CA PRO A 75 -28.70 2.87 -21.73
C PRO A 75 -28.92 1.67 -22.66
N MET A 76 -29.23 1.90 -23.95
CA MET A 76 -29.35 0.84 -24.95
C MET A 76 -28.01 0.14 -25.25
N GLN A 77 -26.87 0.73 -24.88
CA GLN A 77 -25.53 0.16 -25.02
C GLN A 77 -25.05 -0.50 -23.71
N GLY A 78 -25.87 -1.37 -23.12
CA GLY A 78 -25.61 -1.99 -21.81
C GLY A 78 -24.26 -2.68 -21.66
N THR A 79 -23.73 -3.30 -22.73
CA THR A 79 -22.39 -3.92 -22.74
C THR A 79 -21.27 -2.90 -22.59
N ILE A 80 -21.36 -1.77 -23.32
CA ILE A 80 -20.37 -0.69 -23.27
C ILE A 80 -20.42 0.01 -21.92
N LEU A 81 -21.63 0.26 -21.39
CA LEU A 81 -21.81 0.80 -20.05
C LEU A 81 -21.16 -0.09 -18.99
N LYS A 82 -21.45 -1.41 -19.01
CA LYS A 82 -20.86 -2.38 -18.08
C LYS A 82 -19.34 -2.39 -18.15
N ALA A 83 -18.75 -2.45 -19.34
CA ALA A 83 -17.31 -2.46 -19.52
C ALA A 83 -16.66 -1.17 -19.00
N THR A 84 -17.28 -0.02 -19.27
CA THR A 84 -16.81 1.30 -18.80
C THR A 84 -16.86 1.41 -17.28
N VAL A 85 -17.96 0.99 -16.64
CA VAL A 85 -18.09 1.00 -15.17
C VAL A 85 -17.03 0.10 -14.53
N LEU A 86 -16.86 -1.12 -15.04
CA LEU A 86 -15.85 -2.06 -14.53
C LEU A 86 -14.43 -1.53 -14.70
N LEU A 87 -14.13 -0.90 -15.85
CA LEU A 87 -12.83 -0.29 -16.11
C LEU A 87 -12.54 0.84 -15.11
N LEU A 88 -13.50 1.74 -14.89
CA LEU A 88 -13.33 2.83 -13.94
C LEU A 88 -13.25 2.33 -12.49
N LEU A 89 -13.96 1.26 -12.11
CA LEU A 89 -13.76 0.60 -10.81
C LEU A 89 -12.34 0.05 -10.66
N VAL A 90 -11.80 -0.62 -11.67
CA VAL A 90 -10.40 -1.07 -11.65
C VAL A 90 -9.44 0.11 -11.49
N VAL A 91 -9.69 1.24 -12.17
CA VAL A 91 -8.89 2.45 -12.02
C VAL A 91 -8.93 2.96 -10.57
N ILE A 92 -10.11 3.01 -9.94
CA ILE A 92 -10.24 3.40 -8.51
C ILE A 92 -9.41 2.48 -7.63
N LEU A 93 -9.53 1.17 -7.82
CA LEU A 93 -8.89 0.15 -6.97
C LEU A 93 -7.36 0.10 -7.15
N ALA A 94 -6.85 0.36 -8.36
CA ALA A 94 -5.43 0.24 -8.68
C ALA A 94 -4.65 1.54 -8.47
N PHE A 95 -5.17 2.69 -8.93
CA PHE A 95 -4.36 3.91 -9.05
C PHE A 95 -3.95 4.49 -7.69
N GLY A 96 -4.78 4.28 -6.65
CA GLY A 96 -4.47 4.62 -5.25
C GLY A 96 -3.06 4.19 -4.84
N SER A 97 -2.79 2.89 -4.97
CA SER A 97 -1.56 2.27 -4.50
C SER A 97 -0.35 2.64 -5.38
N PHE A 98 -0.54 2.80 -6.70
CA PHE A 98 0.54 3.15 -7.63
C PHE A 98 1.07 4.57 -7.41
N PHE A 99 0.18 5.54 -7.18
CA PHE A 99 0.61 6.91 -6.90
C PHE A 99 1.34 7.01 -5.57
N LEU A 100 0.85 6.34 -4.53
CA LEU A 100 1.53 6.33 -3.23
C LEU A 100 2.86 5.56 -3.28
N ALA A 101 2.97 4.51 -4.09
CA ALA A 101 4.24 3.86 -4.39
C ALA A 101 5.23 4.82 -5.07
N ALA A 102 4.78 5.62 -6.05
CA ALA A 102 5.62 6.61 -6.71
C ALA A 102 6.13 7.67 -5.73
N MET A 103 5.27 8.16 -4.82
CA MET A 103 5.66 9.10 -3.77
C MET A 103 6.66 8.46 -2.79
N ALA A 104 6.44 7.20 -2.41
CA ALA A 104 7.37 6.42 -1.61
C ALA A 104 8.75 6.31 -2.27
N ALA A 105 8.77 6.07 -3.59
CA ALA A 105 10.00 5.99 -4.35
C ALA A 105 10.74 7.33 -4.37
N PHE A 106 10.06 8.43 -4.69
CA PHE A 106 10.66 9.76 -4.71
C PHE A 106 11.25 10.17 -3.36
N LEU A 107 10.52 9.88 -2.28
CA LEU A 107 10.98 10.15 -0.92
C LEU A 107 12.28 9.38 -0.58
N LEU A 108 12.51 8.21 -1.15
CA LEU A 108 13.77 7.47 -0.99
C LEU A 108 14.86 7.94 -1.95
N LEU A 109 14.49 8.35 -3.17
CA LEU A 109 15.41 8.86 -4.18
C LEU A 109 15.98 10.22 -3.81
N GLU A 110 15.25 11.03 -3.06
CA GLU A 110 15.76 12.25 -2.46
C GLU A 110 16.99 12.02 -1.60
N HIS A 111 16.98 10.99 -0.76
CA HIS A 111 18.15 10.64 0.03
C HIS A 111 19.32 10.11 -0.79
N LYS A 112 19.04 9.52 -1.96
CA LYS A 112 20.10 9.08 -2.89
C LYS A 112 20.74 10.26 -3.60
N ASP A 113 19.95 11.21 -4.09
CA ASP A 113 20.44 12.41 -4.78
C ASP A 113 21.22 13.32 -3.81
N GLU A 114 20.76 13.44 -2.56
CA GLU A 114 21.43 14.27 -1.55
C GLU A 114 22.55 13.55 -0.78
N HIS A 115 22.80 12.27 -1.08
CA HIS A 115 23.75 11.41 -0.35
C HIS A 115 23.53 11.36 1.18
N THR A 116 22.30 11.62 1.64
CA THR A 116 21.98 11.68 3.08
C THR A 116 21.79 10.30 3.71
N LEU A 117 21.73 9.22 2.92
CA LEU A 117 21.68 7.84 3.44
C LEU A 117 22.87 7.49 4.35
N HIS A 118 24.07 8.01 4.07
CA HIS A 118 25.25 7.80 4.93
C HIS A 118 25.11 8.49 6.28
N THR A 119 24.55 9.70 6.31
CA THR A 119 24.25 10.42 7.55
C THR A 119 23.18 9.69 8.36
N ILE A 120 22.17 9.11 7.70
CA ILE A 120 21.15 8.29 8.36
C ILE A 120 21.76 7.00 8.94
N ALA A 121 22.75 6.41 8.27
CA ALA A 121 23.40 5.17 8.71
C ALA A 121 24.10 5.29 10.08
N VAL A 122 24.61 6.48 10.42
CA VAL A 122 25.27 6.75 11.71
C VAL A 122 24.31 7.16 12.82
N THR A 123 23.01 7.28 12.53
CA THR A 123 21.99 7.52 13.56
C THR A 123 21.73 6.24 14.37
N PRO A 124 21.23 6.34 15.62
CA PRO A 124 20.89 5.16 16.43
C PRO A 124 19.93 4.19 15.72
N THR A 125 19.03 4.70 14.88
CA THR A 125 18.06 3.93 14.09
C THR A 125 18.66 3.23 12.87
N GLY A 126 19.76 3.77 12.32
CA GLY A 126 20.33 3.38 11.04
C GLY A 126 19.36 3.43 9.86
N ILE A 127 19.82 2.99 8.69
CA ILE A 127 19.01 2.95 7.45
C ILE A 127 17.81 2.00 7.62
N SER A 128 18.00 0.88 8.31
CA SER A 128 16.97 -0.16 8.49
C SER A 128 15.79 0.33 9.36
N GLY A 129 16.06 0.98 10.50
CA GLY A 129 15.01 1.52 11.36
C GLY A 129 14.24 2.64 10.67
N TYR A 130 14.96 3.52 9.99
CA TYR A 130 14.39 4.60 9.19
C TYR A 130 13.45 4.08 8.08
N LEU A 131 13.91 3.10 7.30
CA LEU A 131 13.15 2.53 6.20
C LEU A 131 11.87 1.84 6.69
N LYS A 132 11.94 1.07 7.78
CA LYS A 132 10.76 0.45 8.40
C LYS A 132 9.73 1.49 8.82
N PHE A 133 10.17 2.57 9.46
CA PHE A 133 9.29 3.64 9.89
C PHE A 133 8.59 4.30 8.69
N LYS A 134 9.34 4.69 7.67
CA LYS A 134 8.78 5.32 6.47
C LYS A 134 7.85 4.40 5.69
N MET A 135 8.21 3.13 5.50
CA MET A 135 7.35 2.18 4.81
C MET A 135 6.07 1.86 5.59
N ALA A 136 6.14 1.76 6.93
CA ALA A 136 4.97 1.58 7.78
C ALA A 136 4.03 2.80 7.72
N TYR A 137 4.59 4.00 7.75
CA TYR A 137 3.81 5.23 7.59
C TYR A 137 3.10 5.29 6.24
N ILE A 138 3.83 5.05 5.14
CA ILE A 138 3.28 5.07 3.78
C ILE A 138 2.16 4.04 3.64
N TYR A 139 2.36 2.84 4.16
CA TYR A 139 1.35 1.80 4.19
C TYR A 139 0.09 2.23 4.95
N LEU A 140 0.22 2.79 6.16
CA LEU A 140 -0.95 3.25 6.92
C LEU A 140 -1.70 4.37 6.19
N MET A 141 -0.96 5.28 5.56
CA MET A 141 -1.55 6.38 4.82
C MET A 141 -2.25 5.90 3.54
N SER A 142 -1.70 4.88 2.89
CA SER A 142 -2.29 4.29 1.70
C SER A 142 -3.53 3.46 2.02
N VAL A 143 -3.53 2.71 3.12
CA VAL A 143 -4.73 2.05 3.67
C VAL A 143 -5.82 3.08 3.97
N ALA A 144 -5.50 4.14 4.71
CA ALA A 144 -6.47 5.18 5.06
C ALA A 144 -7.01 5.89 3.80
N GLY A 145 -6.13 6.20 2.85
CA GLY A 145 -6.49 6.82 1.57
C GLY A 145 -7.43 5.95 0.74
N ASN A 146 -7.14 4.66 0.60
CA ASN A 146 -7.98 3.73 -0.17
C ASN A 146 -9.35 3.54 0.50
N ILE A 147 -9.38 3.39 1.84
CA ILE A 147 -10.64 3.37 2.60
C ILE A 147 -11.45 4.65 2.38
N ALA A 148 -10.81 5.82 2.44
CA ALA A 148 -11.48 7.10 2.24
C ALA A 148 -12.06 7.23 0.82
N VAL A 149 -11.33 6.80 -0.21
CA VAL A 149 -11.81 6.79 -1.59
C VAL A 149 -13.00 5.86 -1.76
N LEU A 150 -12.90 4.61 -1.30
CA LEU A 150 -13.97 3.62 -1.49
C LEU A 150 -15.22 3.92 -0.66
N LEU A 151 -15.07 4.26 0.63
CA LEU A 151 -16.20 4.66 1.46
C LEU A 151 -16.80 5.98 1.00
N GLY A 152 -15.97 6.95 0.64
CA GLY A 152 -16.45 8.23 0.13
C GLY A 152 -17.23 8.06 -1.17
N THR A 153 -16.71 7.25 -2.11
CA THR A 153 -17.41 6.95 -3.37
C THR A 153 -18.73 6.24 -3.10
N LYS A 154 -18.76 5.27 -2.18
CA LYS A 154 -19.99 4.59 -1.77
C LYS A 154 -21.04 5.56 -1.21
N LEU A 155 -20.64 6.51 -0.36
CA LEU A 155 -21.56 7.45 0.29
C LEU A 155 -22.04 8.59 -0.62
N ILE A 156 -21.18 9.08 -1.52
CA ILE A 156 -21.47 10.25 -2.35
C ILE A 156 -22.12 9.86 -3.67
N ALA A 157 -21.64 8.78 -4.28
CA ALA A 157 -21.96 8.42 -5.66
C ALA A 157 -22.31 6.94 -5.85
N GLY A 158 -22.52 6.16 -4.78
CA GLY A 158 -22.81 4.72 -4.85
C GLY A 158 -23.95 4.40 -5.82
N ASP A 159 -25.03 5.18 -5.75
CA ASP A 159 -26.24 5.04 -6.58
C ASP A 159 -25.98 5.25 -8.09
N LYS A 160 -24.86 5.89 -8.45
CA LYS A 160 -24.49 6.16 -9.85
C LYS A 160 -23.74 4.99 -10.50
N TYR A 161 -23.14 4.12 -9.71
CA TYR A 161 -22.44 2.92 -10.19
C TYR A 161 -23.42 1.77 -10.36
N THR A 162 -24.39 1.97 -11.27
CA THR A 162 -25.42 0.98 -11.56
C THR A 162 -25.15 0.24 -12.87
N VAL A 163 -25.33 -1.08 -12.84
CA VAL A 163 -25.27 -1.93 -14.02
C VAL A 163 -26.52 -2.78 -14.03
N LEU A 164 -27.27 -2.74 -15.13
CA LEU A 164 -28.54 -3.49 -15.29
C LEU A 164 -29.55 -3.19 -14.16
N GLY A 165 -29.57 -1.96 -13.65
CA GLY A 165 -30.50 -1.51 -12.60
C GLY A 165 -30.09 -1.89 -11.16
N MET A 166 -28.92 -2.50 -10.96
CA MET A 166 -28.38 -2.82 -9.63
C MET A 166 -27.18 -1.94 -9.31
N SER A 167 -27.15 -1.34 -8.12
CA SER A 167 -25.99 -0.62 -7.58
C SER A 167 -24.90 -1.61 -7.18
N LEU A 168 -23.69 -1.43 -7.73
CA LEU A 168 -22.57 -2.34 -7.46
C LEU A 168 -22.03 -2.19 -6.03
N PHE A 169 -22.17 -1.01 -5.42
CA PHE A 169 -21.67 -0.74 -4.07
C PHE A 169 -22.56 -1.27 -2.95
N ASP A 170 -23.79 -1.67 -3.26
CA ASP A 170 -24.75 -2.23 -2.30
C ASP A 170 -24.32 -3.62 -1.82
N ASN A 171 -23.68 -4.39 -2.71
CA ASN A 171 -23.17 -5.73 -2.43
C ASN A 171 -21.93 -5.74 -1.50
N ILE A 172 -21.34 -4.58 -1.24
CA ILE A 172 -20.06 -4.46 -0.54
C ILE A 172 -20.27 -3.99 0.88
N SER A 173 -19.78 -4.75 1.85
CA SER A 173 -19.77 -4.33 3.24
C SER A 173 -18.58 -3.41 3.56
N ILE A 174 -18.67 -2.63 4.64
CA ILE A 174 -17.53 -1.83 5.13
C ILE A 174 -16.34 -2.73 5.47
N LEU A 175 -16.60 -3.96 5.93
CA LEU A 175 -15.55 -4.93 6.24
C LEU A 175 -14.82 -5.39 4.98
N ASP A 176 -15.53 -5.58 3.86
CA ASP A 176 -14.89 -5.89 2.57
C ASP A 176 -13.94 -4.76 2.17
N ILE A 177 -14.36 -3.49 2.29
CA ILE A 177 -13.50 -2.33 1.98
C ILE A 177 -12.24 -2.30 2.85
N ILE A 178 -12.40 -2.49 4.17
CA ILE A 178 -11.26 -2.46 5.11
C ILE A 178 -10.29 -3.62 4.84
N THR A 179 -10.81 -4.84 4.66
CA THR A 179 -9.98 -6.02 4.40
C THR A 179 -9.27 -5.94 3.05
N PHE A 180 -9.95 -5.44 2.02
CA PHE A 180 -9.34 -5.14 0.72
C PHE A 180 -8.21 -4.12 0.87
N ALA A 181 -8.46 -2.97 1.52
CA ALA A 181 -7.47 -1.92 1.65
C ALA A 181 -6.22 -2.40 2.40
N ILE A 182 -6.38 -3.13 3.52
CA ILE A 182 -5.25 -3.69 4.28
C ILE A 182 -4.38 -4.57 3.39
N VAL A 183 -4.98 -5.43 2.57
CA VAL A 183 -4.21 -6.38 1.74
C VAL A 183 -3.61 -5.71 0.50
N ASN A 184 -4.42 -4.93 -0.23
CA ASN A 184 -4.03 -4.28 -1.47
C ASN A 184 -2.88 -3.29 -1.24
N GLU A 185 -2.91 -2.57 -0.12
CA GLU A 185 -1.99 -1.47 0.12
C GLU A 185 -0.59 -1.88 0.58
N ILE A 186 -0.35 -3.16 0.86
CA ILE A 186 1.01 -3.72 1.02
C ILE A 186 1.81 -3.49 -0.28
N PHE A 187 1.11 -3.39 -1.41
CA PHE A 187 1.71 -3.09 -2.70
C PHE A 187 2.42 -1.73 -2.74
N ALA A 188 1.88 -0.70 -2.08
CA ALA A 188 2.43 0.66 -2.13
C ALA A 188 3.90 0.74 -1.63
N PRO A 189 4.24 0.30 -0.41
CA PRO A 189 5.64 0.27 0.04
C PRO A 189 6.48 -0.73 -0.76
N THR A 190 5.89 -1.83 -1.22
CA THR A 190 6.60 -2.86 -2.02
C THR A 190 7.12 -2.28 -3.34
N LEU A 191 6.22 -1.67 -4.12
CA LEU A 191 6.56 -1.07 -5.40
C LEU A 191 7.48 0.14 -5.21
N GLY A 192 7.22 0.97 -4.20
CA GLY A 192 8.07 2.12 -3.88
C GLY A 192 9.51 1.73 -3.56
N LEU A 193 9.70 0.68 -2.75
CA LEU A 193 11.02 0.11 -2.47
C LEU A 193 11.70 -0.45 -3.72
N LEU A 194 10.97 -1.18 -4.56
CA LEU A 194 11.53 -1.75 -5.79
C LEU A 194 11.99 -0.64 -6.74
N GLN A 195 11.13 0.33 -7.04
CA GLN A 195 11.46 1.47 -7.90
C GLN A 195 12.67 2.23 -7.36
N ALA A 196 12.65 2.58 -6.07
CA ALA A 196 13.76 3.29 -5.45
C ALA A 196 15.04 2.47 -5.39
N ALA A 197 14.96 1.15 -5.26
CA ALA A 197 16.15 0.31 -5.19
C ALA A 197 16.84 0.16 -6.56
N TYR A 198 16.08 0.08 -7.65
CA TYR A 198 16.65 -0.01 -9.00
C TYR A 198 17.16 1.32 -9.53
N ALA A 199 16.50 2.42 -9.20
CA ALA A 199 16.93 3.75 -9.61
C ALA A 199 18.17 4.24 -8.84
N LYS A 200 19.10 4.87 -9.55
CA LYS A 200 20.26 5.54 -8.95
C LYS A 200 19.95 6.95 -8.48
N ASN A 201 19.07 7.66 -9.17
CA ASN A 201 18.71 9.04 -8.92
C ASN A 201 17.22 9.32 -9.21
N LYS A 202 16.73 10.52 -8.89
CA LYS A 202 15.32 10.91 -9.16
C LYS A 202 14.92 10.80 -10.64
N VAL A 203 15.85 11.05 -11.58
CA VAL A 203 15.57 11.01 -13.03
C VAL A 203 15.30 9.57 -13.48
N GLU A 204 16.17 8.62 -13.13
CA GLU A 204 15.94 7.19 -13.38
C GLU A 204 14.68 6.71 -12.65
N GLY A 205 14.45 7.17 -11.42
CA GLY A 205 13.26 6.86 -10.65
C GLY A 205 11.97 7.26 -11.35
N PHE A 206 11.94 8.47 -11.93
CA PHE A 206 10.79 8.93 -12.70
C PHE A 206 10.54 8.05 -13.95
N ALA A 207 11.61 7.57 -14.60
CA ALA A 207 11.47 6.62 -15.71
C ALA A 207 10.87 5.29 -15.25
N PHE A 208 11.32 4.73 -14.12
CA PHE A 208 10.73 3.51 -13.54
C PHE A 208 9.27 3.70 -13.12
N ILE A 209 8.93 4.84 -12.50
CA ILE A 209 7.56 5.16 -12.10
C ILE A 209 6.64 5.20 -13.32
N LYS A 210 7.05 5.89 -14.39
CA LYS A 210 6.29 5.93 -15.64
C LYS A 210 6.13 4.56 -16.29
N GLY A 211 7.22 3.78 -16.36
CA GLY A 211 7.19 2.44 -16.95
C GLY A 211 6.28 1.49 -16.18
N THR A 212 6.37 1.49 -14.85
CA THR A 212 5.52 0.66 -13.99
C THR A 212 4.09 1.16 -13.90
N GLY A 213 3.82 2.44 -14.15
CA GLY A 213 2.46 2.99 -14.21
C GLY A 213 1.57 2.33 -15.26
N ILE A 214 2.14 1.83 -16.37
CA ILE A 214 1.41 1.05 -17.38
C ILE A 214 0.91 -0.27 -16.78
N LEU A 215 1.66 -0.87 -15.85
CA LEU A 215 1.26 -2.11 -15.18
C LEU A 215 0.06 -1.92 -14.26
N ALA A 216 -0.29 -0.69 -13.88
CA ALA A 216 -1.49 -0.40 -13.10
C ALA A 216 -2.78 -0.84 -13.80
N LEU A 217 -2.76 -0.91 -15.14
CA LEU A 217 -3.91 -1.32 -15.95
C LEU A 217 -3.93 -2.83 -16.25
N VAL A 218 -2.93 -3.60 -15.85
CA VAL A 218 -2.93 -5.07 -16.04
C VAL A 218 -4.20 -5.74 -15.47
N PRO A 219 -4.70 -5.37 -14.28
CA PRO A 219 -5.97 -5.90 -13.77
C PRO A 219 -7.18 -5.60 -14.68
N ALA A 220 -7.15 -4.55 -15.50
CA ALA A 220 -8.26 -4.23 -16.41
C ALA A 220 -8.45 -5.29 -17.50
N LEU A 221 -7.42 -6.09 -17.80
CA LEU A 221 -7.52 -7.21 -18.72
C LEU A 221 -8.54 -8.28 -18.27
N MET A 222 -8.88 -8.34 -16.98
CA MET A 222 -9.93 -9.22 -16.44
C MET A 222 -11.33 -8.94 -17.00
N ILE A 223 -11.55 -7.74 -17.57
CA ILE A 223 -12.83 -7.36 -18.18
C ILE A 223 -13.02 -8.11 -19.50
N LEU A 224 -11.92 -8.45 -20.18
CA LEU A 224 -11.95 -9.17 -21.45
C LEU A 224 -12.41 -10.61 -21.22
N GLU A 225 -13.27 -11.11 -22.10
CA GLU A 225 -13.86 -12.46 -22.00
C GLU A 225 -12.80 -13.57 -21.93
N THR A 226 -11.68 -13.40 -22.63
CA THR A 226 -10.55 -14.35 -22.61
C THR A 226 -9.98 -14.59 -21.21
N PHE A 227 -10.04 -13.59 -20.33
CA PHE A 227 -9.49 -13.65 -18.97
C PHE A 227 -10.57 -13.88 -17.91
N GLN A 228 -11.80 -14.29 -18.28
CA GLN A 228 -12.84 -14.61 -17.30
C GLN A 228 -12.78 -16.06 -16.79
N GLY A 229 -11.97 -16.92 -17.41
CA GLY A 229 -11.75 -18.32 -17.00
C GLY A 229 -10.41 -18.55 -16.29
N GLY A 230 -9.86 -19.77 -16.35
CA GLY A 230 -8.59 -20.11 -15.70
C GLY A 230 -7.37 -19.28 -16.16
N LEU A 231 -7.43 -18.68 -17.35
CA LEU A 231 -6.39 -17.76 -17.84
C LEU A 231 -6.27 -16.47 -17.01
N GLN A 232 -7.26 -16.14 -16.18
CA GLN A 232 -7.20 -14.99 -15.28
C GLN A 232 -5.97 -15.03 -14.37
N TYR A 233 -5.54 -16.22 -13.96
CA TYR A 233 -4.42 -16.40 -13.03
C TYR A 233 -3.05 -16.03 -13.62
N VAL A 234 -2.92 -15.93 -14.95
CA VAL A 234 -1.71 -15.40 -15.59
C VAL A 234 -1.48 -13.94 -15.19
N LEU A 235 -2.56 -13.18 -14.98
CA LEU A 235 -2.51 -11.80 -14.49
C LEU A 235 -2.08 -11.72 -13.02
N GLY A 236 -2.09 -12.85 -12.30
CA GLY A 236 -1.63 -12.98 -10.91
C GLY A 236 -0.13 -12.75 -10.70
N VAL A 237 0.65 -12.61 -11.78
CA VAL A 237 2.02 -12.07 -11.72
C VAL A 237 2.02 -10.63 -11.21
N SER A 238 0.95 -9.87 -11.48
CA SER A 238 0.79 -8.53 -10.94
C SER A 238 0.32 -8.61 -9.48
N PRO A 239 1.04 -8.03 -8.50
CA PRO A 239 0.70 -8.25 -7.08
C PRO A 239 -0.65 -7.65 -6.65
N ASN A 240 -1.11 -6.60 -7.33
CA ASN A 240 -2.41 -5.98 -7.10
C ASN A 240 -3.58 -6.81 -7.67
N PHE A 241 -3.34 -7.74 -8.60
CA PHE A 241 -4.38 -8.54 -9.25
C PHE A 241 -5.25 -9.28 -8.23
N TRP A 242 -4.62 -9.93 -7.25
CA TRP A 242 -5.32 -10.79 -6.29
C TRP A 242 -6.36 -10.03 -5.47
N ALA A 243 -5.99 -8.89 -4.92
CA ALA A 243 -6.92 -8.07 -4.13
C ALA A 243 -8.01 -7.44 -5.02
N ILE A 244 -7.62 -6.90 -6.19
CA ILE A 244 -8.56 -6.25 -7.12
C ILE A 244 -9.58 -7.26 -7.65
N ARG A 245 -9.16 -8.48 -8.05
CA ARG A 245 -10.08 -9.54 -8.50
C ARG A 245 -11.08 -9.92 -7.42
N GLY A 246 -10.59 -10.11 -6.19
CA GLY A 246 -11.47 -10.41 -5.04
C GLY A 246 -12.53 -9.33 -4.85
N MET A 247 -12.13 -8.05 -4.92
CA MET A 247 -13.05 -6.93 -4.79
C MET A 247 -14.03 -6.82 -5.97
N LEU A 248 -13.58 -7.09 -7.20
CA LEU A 248 -14.46 -7.12 -8.37
C LEU A 248 -15.55 -8.21 -8.27
N LEU A 249 -15.23 -9.37 -7.69
CA LEU A 249 -16.21 -10.43 -7.44
C LEU A 249 -17.29 -9.98 -6.45
N LYS A 250 -16.95 -9.09 -5.51
CA LYS A 250 -17.92 -8.46 -4.58
C LYS A 250 -18.79 -7.41 -5.26
N PHE A 251 -18.22 -6.61 -6.17
CA PHE A 251 -19.00 -5.65 -6.96
C PHE A 251 -19.98 -6.36 -7.90
N VAL A 252 -19.51 -7.38 -8.62
CA VAL A 252 -20.28 -8.15 -9.60
C VAL A 252 -20.21 -9.64 -9.23
N PRO A 253 -21.20 -10.14 -8.47
CA PRO A 253 -21.25 -11.54 -8.03
C PRO A 253 -21.73 -12.45 -9.18
N ILE A 254 -20.94 -12.52 -10.27
CA ILE A 254 -21.13 -13.50 -11.32
C ILE A 254 -20.10 -14.59 -11.06
N GLU A 255 -20.55 -15.69 -10.48
CA GLU A 255 -19.69 -16.82 -10.16
C GLU A 255 -19.28 -17.57 -11.44
N ASN A 256 -17.98 -17.68 -11.68
CA ASN A 256 -17.44 -18.60 -12.66
C ASN A 256 -16.83 -19.82 -11.97
N THR A 257 -16.78 -20.97 -12.65
CA THR A 257 -16.25 -22.22 -12.07
C THR A 257 -14.78 -22.12 -11.65
N ALA A 258 -14.06 -21.16 -12.22
CA ALA A 258 -12.65 -20.91 -11.94
C ALA A 258 -12.41 -19.89 -10.81
N ASP A 259 -13.46 -19.27 -10.24
CA ASP A 259 -13.30 -18.22 -9.24
C ASP A 259 -13.06 -18.79 -7.84
N LEU A 260 -12.15 -18.16 -7.11
CA LEU A 260 -11.91 -18.47 -5.70
C LEU A 260 -12.83 -17.63 -4.81
N SER A 261 -12.96 -18.02 -3.54
CA SER A 261 -13.65 -17.17 -2.57
C SER A 261 -12.89 -15.86 -2.34
N TYR A 262 -13.63 -14.80 -2.01
CA TYR A 262 -13.06 -13.49 -1.68
C TYR A 262 -11.90 -13.58 -0.67
N SER A 263 -12.09 -14.34 0.41
CA SER A 263 -11.08 -14.52 1.45
C SER A 263 -9.82 -15.21 0.93
N MET A 264 -9.95 -16.15 -0.03
CA MET A 264 -8.81 -16.85 -0.61
C MET A 264 -8.01 -15.92 -1.53
N TYR A 265 -8.67 -15.08 -2.33
CA TYR A 265 -8.01 -14.03 -3.12
C TYR A 265 -7.21 -13.07 -2.23
N LEU A 266 -7.80 -12.63 -1.10
CA LEU A 266 -7.11 -11.78 -0.15
C LEU A 266 -5.94 -12.48 0.55
N LEU A 267 -6.09 -13.76 0.92
CA LEU A 267 -5.02 -14.52 1.56
C LEU A 267 -3.82 -14.67 0.61
N ILE A 268 -4.06 -15.08 -0.65
CA ILE A 268 -3.00 -15.21 -1.65
C ILE A 268 -2.35 -13.85 -1.91
N GLY A 269 -3.16 -12.81 -2.11
CA GLY A 269 -2.65 -11.45 -2.32
C GLY A 269 -1.81 -10.94 -1.15
N GLY A 270 -2.24 -11.19 0.08
CA GLY A 270 -1.52 -10.78 1.28
C GLY A 270 -0.19 -11.51 1.43
N VAL A 271 -0.19 -12.84 1.29
CA VAL A 271 1.04 -13.64 1.37
C VAL A 271 2.01 -13.24 0.25
N TYR A 272 1.51 -13.08 -0.97
CA TYR A 272 2.32 -12.71 -2.12
C TYR A 272 2.95 -11.32 -1.96
N ASN A 273 2.17 -10.30 -1.58
CA ASN A 273 2.69 -8.96 -1.35
C ASN A 273 3.66 -8.91 -0.16
N MET A 274 3.44 -9.69 0.91
CA MET A 274 4.38 -9.75 2.05
C MET A 274 5.74 -10.36 1.65
N ILE A 275 5.73 -11.40 0.83
CA ILE A 275 6.97 -11.99 0.28
C ILE A 275 7.72 -10.96 -0.57
N LEU A 276 7.00 -10.27 -1.46
CA LEU A 276 7.58 -9.24 -2.31
C LEU A 276 8.10 -8.04 -1.50
N LEU A 277 7.38 -7.60 -0.46
CA LEU A 277 7.83 -6.54 0.44
C LEU A 277 9.14 -6.92 1.13
N ALA A 278 9.23 -8.14 1.65
CA ALA A 278 10.45 -8.63 2.28
C ALA A 278 11.63 -8.71 1.29
N ALA A 279 11.37 -9.14 0.06
CA ALA A 279 12.37 -9.17 -1.02
C ALA A 279 12.83 -7.75 -1.42
N ALA A 280 11.89 -6.83 -1.64
CA ALA A 280 12.13 -5.44 -1.99
C ALA A 280 12.93 -4.72 -0.91
N TYR A 281 12.59 -4.95 0.36
CA TYR A 281 13.30 -4.40 1.50
C TYR A 281 14.76 -4.86 1.55
N ARG A 282 15.01 -6.16 1.40
CA ARG A 282 16.39 -6.71 1.35
C ARG A 282 17.18 -6.18 0.16
N LEU A 283 16.53 -6.07 -1.00
CA LEU A 283 17.15 -5.58 -2.23
C LEU A 283 17.54 -4.11 -2.10
N PHE A 284 16.68 -3.27 -1.52
CA PHE A 284 16.99 -1.87 -1.24
C PHE A 284 18.20 -1.74 -0.30
N LEU A 285 18.20 -2.46 0.82
CA LEU A 285 19.32 -2.39 1.77
C LEU A 285 20.65 -2.82 1.14
N LYS A 286 20.65 -3.87 0.32
CA LYS A 286 21.86 -4.33 -0.38
C LYS A 286 22.40 -3.27 -1.34
N LYS A 287 21.52 -2.53 -2.01
CA LYS A 287 21.90 -1.48 -2.99
C LYS A 287 22.18 -0.12 -2.37
N ALA A 288 21.66 0.15 -1.17
CA ALA A 288 21.87 1.41 -0.45
C ALA A 288 23.23 1.51 0.27
N GLN A 289 24.04 0.44 0.26
CA GLN A 289 25.33 0.36 0.96
C GLN A 289 26.56 0.73 0.11
N TYR A 290 26.39 1.44 -1.01
CA TYR A 290 27.50 1.86 -1.88
C TYR A 290 27.69 3.37 -1.86
#